data_AF-A0A2P7NWE1-F1
#
_entry.id   AF-A0A2P7NWE1-F1
#
_cell.length_a   1.000
_cell.length_b   1.000
_cell.length_c   1.000
_cell.angle_alpha   90.00
_cell.angle_beta   90.00
_cell.angle_gamma   90.00
#
_symmetry.space_group_name_H-M   'P 1'
#
loop_
_entity.id
_entity.type
_entity.pdbx_description
1 polymer ?
#
loop_
_entity_poly.entity_id
_entity_poly.type
_entity_poly.pdbx_seq_one_letter_code
_entity_poly.pdbx_strand_id
1 'polypeptide(L)'
;MPLNIKQQTSILQLILTLFNTSPGGNTLNHLIAQLETGQSLENLAQKLAESVLFFDKQYEANLSSAEFASALTEDLLGNRISGKNKSLIMDYIVHGISAGSSQIELISELINVLSSTSTSDPNWGGAVLHYNIYNATKIVNHLLGDTFTAENKTVVIEFILTQMKAGKTFGEMIVWGIKTLVDVDHDNPVWGNAAKMFDNRVEVSRYYSVDKAGVATDLATLQRILSGVTANPETIDVAKAEIDKLQDNSCMRIQHNNEFRLDEVLRNMNQNVLSAAKEQKFA
;
A
#
# COMPACT_ATOMS: atom_id res chain seq x y z
N MET A 1 -16.69 13.49 18.93
CA MET A 1 -17.56 13.47 17.73
C MET A 1 -17.83 12.01 17.41
N PRO A 2 -19.09 11.56 17.24
CA PRO A 2 -19.36 10.19 16.85
C PRO A 2 -18.76 9.94 15.47
N LEU A 3 -17.96 8.89 15.40
CA LEU A 3 -17.17 8.49 14.25
C LEU A 3 -18.13 8.12 13.08
N ASN A 4 -17.96 8.70 11.89
CA ASN A 4 -18.83 8.38 10.74
C ASN A 4 -18.56 6.95 10.27
N ILE A 5 -19.53 6.05 10.46
CA ILE A 5 -19.43 4.62 10.13
C ILE A 5 -19.02 4.41 8.67
N LYS A 6 -19.51 5.23 7.73
CA LYS A 6 -19.11 5.14 6.32
C LYS A 6 -17.62 5.42 6.12
N GLN A 7 -17.09 6.48 6.74
CA GLN A 7 -15.67 6.83 6.60
C GLN A 7 -14.78 5.76 7.22
N GLN A 8 -15.18 5.18 8.37
CA GLN A 8 -14.48 4.01 8.92
C GLN A 8 -14.41 2.86 7.91
N THR A 9 -15.55 2.44 7.37
CA THR A 9 -15.62 1.32 6.42
C THR A 9 -14.70 1.57 5.24
N SER A 10 -14.74 2.76 4.65
CA SER A 10 -13.89 3.12 3.51
C SER A 10 -12.40 3.05 3.85
N ILE A 11 -11.99 3.49 5.04
CA ILE A 11 -10.58 3.39 5.48
C ILE A 11 -10.17 1.94 5.72
N LEU A 12 -11.01 1.13 6.37
CA LEU A 12 -10.70 -0.29 6.59
C LEU A 12 -10.53 -1.02 5.24
N GLN A 13 -11.45 -0.79 4.30
CA GLN A 13 -11.39 -1.32 2.93
C GLN A 13 -10.10 -0.88 2.20
N LEU A 14 -9.70 0.38 2.36
CA LEU A 14 -8.49 0.93 1.76
C LEU A 14 -7.22 0.27 2.32
N ILE A 15 -7.11 0.15 3.64
CA ILE A 15 -5.95 -0.47 4.30
C ILE A 15 -5.87 -1.96 3.99
N LEU A 16 -7.01 -2.66 3.95
CA LEU A 16 -7.08 -4.05 3.51
C LEU A 16 -6.55 -4.22 2.08
N THR A 17 -6.97 -3.35 1.17
CA THR A 17 -6.58 -3.41 -0.25
C THR A 17 -5.10 -3.13 -0.45
N LEU A 18 -4.56 -2.12 0.23
CA LEU A 18 -3.16 -1.71 0.06
C LEU A 18 -2.17 -2.62 0.80
N PHE A 19 -2.50 -3.04 2.03
CA PHE A 19 -1.51 -3.63 2.94
C PHE A 19 -1.89 -5.03 3.43
N ASN A 20 -3.05 -5.56 2.99
CA ASN A 20 -3.55 -6.86 3.40
C ASN A 20 -3.71 -7.00 4.92
N THR A 21 -4.03 -5.90 5.61
CA THR A 21 -3.90 -5.80 7.06
C THR A 21 -5.05 -5.01 7.69
N SER A 22 -5.18 -5.08 9.01
CA SER A 22 -6.09 -4.22 9.78
C SER A 22 -5.31 -3.06 10.41
N PRO A 23 -5.76 -1.79 10.33
CA PRO A 23 -5.10 -0.71 11.06
C PRO A 23 -5.34 -0.83 12.57
N GLY A 24 -4.43 -0.36 13.40
CA GLY A 24 -4.73 -0.11 14.82
C GLY A 24 -5.76 1.00 14.99
N GLY A 25 -6.41 1.10 16.15
CA GLY A 25 -7.44 2.11 16.44
C GLY A 25 -6.92 3.55 16.31
N ASN A 26 -5.68 3.81 16.75
CA ASN A 26 -5.04 5.12 16.60
C ASN A 26 -4.79 5.49 15.13
N THR A 27 -4.28 4.54 14.35
CA THR A 27 -4.04 4.71 12.91
C THR A 27 -5.35 4.97 12.17
N LEU A 28 -6.41 4.22 12.48
CA LEU A 28 -7.74 4.43 11.91
C LEU A 28 -8.24 5.86 12.17
N ASN A 29 -8.18 6.33 13.41
CA ASN A 29 -8.62 7.69 13.77
C ASN A 29 -7.81 8.77 13.05
N HIS A 30 -6.50 8.56 12.86
CA HIS A 30 -5.66 9.51 12.13
C HIS A 30 -6.07 9.62 10.65
N LEU A 31 -6.33 8.48 9.99
CA LEU A 31 -6.77 8.44 8.59
C LEU A 31 -8.17 9.05 8.40
N ILE A 32 -9.08 8.82 9.36
CA ILE A 32 -10.42 9.43 9.34
C ILE A 32 -10.29 10.96 9.38
N ALA A 33 -9.43 11.50 10.25
CA ALA A 33 -9.19 12.94 10.32
C ALA A 33 -8.68 13.53 9.00
N GLN A 34 -7.95 12.76 8.18
CA GLN A 34 -7.53 13.22 6.84
C GLN A 34 -8.70 13.30 5.85
N LEU A 35 -9.70 12.42 5.94
CA LEU A 35 -10.91 12.54 5.12
C LEU A 35 -11.81 13.69 5.57
N GLU A 36 -11.84 14.00 6.87
CA GLU A 36 -12.60 15.12 7.42
C GLU A 36 -12.07 16.49 6.97
N THR A 37 -10.79 16.60 6.61
CA THR A 37 -10.21 17.83 6.01
C THR A 37 -10.52 17.99 4.53
N GLY A 38 -11.34 17.10 3.94
CA GLY A 38 -11.81 17.19 2.55
C GLY A 38 -10.95 16.43 1.53
N GLN A 39 -9.98 15.62 1.97
CA GLN A 39 -9.22 14.76 1.07
C GLN A 39 -10.12 13.66 0.49
N SER A 40 -10.07 13.43 -0.83
CA SER A 40 -10.77 12.31 -1.44
C SER A 40 -10.11 10.97 -1.08
N LEU A 41 -10.90 9.89 -1.07
CA LEU A 41 -10.39 8.53 -0.84
C LEU A 41 -9.36 8.12 -1.91
N GLU A 42 -9.55 8.57 -3.15
CA GLU A 42 -8.63 8.32 -4.28
C GLU A 42 -7.27 8.98 -4.04
N ASN A 43 -7.26 10.24 -3.58
CA ASN A 43 -6.01 10.94 -3.25
C ASN A 43 -5.33 10.32 -2.03
N LEU A 44 -6.09 9.86 -1.03
CA LEU A 44 -5.51 9.13 0.09
C LEU A 44 -4.91 7.79 -0.37
N ALA A 45 -5.61 7.04 -1.22
CA ALA A 45 -5.13 5.80 -1.80
C ALA A 45 -3.83 6.02 -2.60
N GLN A 46 -3.77 7.08 -3.41
CA GLN A 46 -2.57 7.45 -4.16
C GLN A 46 -1.39 7.73 -3.23
N LYS A 47 -1.58 8.60 -2.22
CA LYS A 47 -0.51 8.91 -1.25
C LYS A 47 -0.01 7.65 -0.52
N LEU A 48 -0.91 6.77 -0.11
CA LEU A 48 -0.54 5.55 0.57
C LEU A 48 0.22 4.58 -0.34
N ALA A 49 -0.16 4.48 -1.62
CA ALA A 49 0.56 3.69 -2.61
C ALA A 49 1.95 4.26 -2.95
N GLU A 50 2.14 5.57 -2.83
CA GLU A 50 3.44 6.23 -2.99
C GLU A 50 4.34 6.11 -1.75
N SER A 51 3.88 5.41 -0.72
CA SER A 51 4.63 5.26 0.52
C SER A 51 5.68 4.17 0.48
N VAL A 52 6.74 4.41 1.26
CA VAL A 52 7.75 3.39 1.56
C VAL A 52 7.13 2.12 2.17
N LEU A 53 6.01 2.23 2.91
CA LEU A 53 5.30 1.07 3.44
C LEU A 53 4.68 0.20 2.34
N PHE A 54 4.19 0.82 1.27
CA PHE A 54 3.60 0.07 0.15
C PHE A 54 4.67 -0.53 -0.76
N PHE A 55 5.81 0.17 -0.89
CA PHE A 55 7.00 -0.36 -1.55
C PHE A 55 7.50 -1.65 -0.90
N ASP A 56 7.36 -1.77 0.43
CA ASP A 56 7.52 -3.04 1.17
C ASP A 56 8.92 -3.65 0.98
N LYS A 57 9.91 -2.77 0.91
CA LYS A 57 11.33 -3.08 0.88
C LYS A 57 12.02 -2.35 2.01
N GLN A 58 12.84 -3.08 2.74
CA GLN A 58 13.66 -2.54 3.81
C GLN A 58 15.12 -2.66 3.43
N TYR A 59 15.85 -1.59 3.70
CA TYR A 59 17.29 -1.52 3.50
C TYR A 59 17.97 -1.47 4.85
N GLU A 60 19.12 -2.13 4.99
CA GLU A 60 19.86 -2.08 6.23
C GLU A 60 20.40 -0.66 6.46
N ALA A 61 20.31 -0.17 7.71
CA ALA A 61 20.70 1.20 8.04
C ALA A 61 22.21 1.45 7.93
N ASN A 62 23.02 0.40 7.91
CA ASN A 62 24.49 0.43 7.83
C ASN A 62 25.04 0.23 6.41
N LEU A 63 24.19 0.12 5.37
CA LEU A 63 24.66 0.11 3.99
C LEU A 63 25.44 1.40 3.70
N SER A 64 26.56 1.28 3.01
CA SER A 64 27.21 2.44 2.41
C SER A 64 26.29 3.09 1.38
N SER A 65 26.52 4.38 1.09
CA SER A 65 25.71 5.10 0.09
C SER A 65 25.70 4.39 -1.28
N ALA A 66 26.82 3.77 -1.67
CA ALA A 66 26.94 3.04 -2.92
C ALA A 66 26.16 1.72 -2.91
N GLU A 67 26.20 0.97 -1.81
CA GLU A 67 25.45 -0.28 -1.65
C GLU A 67 23.94 0.00 -1.64
N PHE A 68 23.50 1.01 -0.89
CA PHE A 68 22.10 1.43 -0.89
C PHE A 68 21.65 1.90 -2.28
N ALA A 69 22.44 2.74 -2.96
CA ALA A 69 22.13 3.21 -4.31
C ALA A 69 21.99 2.06 -5.31
N SER A 70 22.91 1.09 -5.27
CA SER A 70 22.85 -0.10 -6.10
C SER A 70 21.62 -0.94 -5.80
N ALA A 71 21.33 -1.20 -4.52
CA ALA A 71 20.20 -2.02 -4.10
C ALA A 71 18.86 -1.39 -4.50
N LEU A 72 18.68 -0.09 -4.21
CA LEU A 72 17.46 0.63 -4.55
C LEU A 72 17.24 0.74 -6.05
N THR A 73 18.30 0.99 -6.82
CA THR A 73 18.24 1.07 -8.28
C THR A 73 17.80 -0.28 -8.88
N GLU A 74 18.35 -1.39 -8.39
CA GLU A 74 17.99 -2.70 -8.90
C GLU A 74 16.58 -3.11 -8.48
N ASP A 75 16.17 -2.84 -7.25
CA ASP A 75 14.82 -3.14 -6.74
C ASP A 75 13.72 -2.33 -7.46
N LEU A 76 13.96 -1.05 -7.77
CA LEU A 76 12.97 -0.20 -8.44
C LEU A 76 12.98 -0.36 -9.97
N LEU A 77 14.16 -0.45 -10.58
CA LEU A 77 14.33 -0.24 -12.01
C LEU A 77 14.83 -1.49 -12.74
N GLY A 78 15.54 -2.38 -12.04
CA GLY A 78 16.11 -3.60 -12.59
C GLY A 78 16.85 -3.37 -13.91
N ASN A 79 16.75 -4.30 -14.85
CA ASN A 79 17.31 -4.16 -16.22
C ASN A 79 16.39 -3.43 -17.21
N ARG A 80 15.44 -2.60 -16.73
CA ARG A 80 14.43 -1.91 -17.58
C ARG A 80 14.85 -0.53 -18.06
N ILE A 81 16.04 -0.08 -17.66
CA ILE A 81 16.65 1.19 -18.08
C ILE A 81 18.06 0.95 -18.63
N SER A 82 18.56 1.91 -19.41
CA SER A 82 19.91 1.84 -19.98
C SER A 82 20.99 1.87 -18.89
N GLY A 83 22.19 1.34 -19.18
CA GLY A 83 23.33 1.40 -18.25
C GLY A 83 23.71 2.84 -17.88
N LYS A 84 23.57 3.79 -18.81
CA LYS A 84 23.76 5.22 -18.54
C LYS A 84 22.74 5.75 -17.52
N ASN A 85 21.46 5.41 -17.68
CA ASN A 85 20.41 5.85 -16.77
C ASN A 85 20.56 5.17 -15.39
N LYS A 86 21.03 3.92 -15.33
CA LYS A 86 21.39 3.27 -14.05
C LYS A 86 22.46 4.07 -13.31
N SER A 87 23.56 4.41 -13.99
CA SER A 87 24.63 5.21 -13.39
C SER A 87 24.13 6.57 -12.89
N LEU A 88 23.29 7.26 -13.68
CA LEU A 88 22.72 8.55 -13.27
C LEU A 88 21.90 8.46 -11.98
N ILE A 89 21.06 7.43 -11.83
CA ILE A 89 20.24 7.24 -10.62
C ILE A 89 21.13 6.86 -9.43
N MET A 90 22.11 5.97 -9.63
CA MET A 90 23.03 5.60 -8.57
C MET A 90 23.82 6.81 -8.06
N ASP A 91 24.36 7.63 -8.98
CA ASP A 91 25.06 8.85 -8.65
C ASP A 91 24.13 9.83 -7.92
N TYR A 92 22.88 10.00 -8.39
CA TYR A 92 21.88 10.83 -7.74
C TYR A 92 21.66 10.43 -6.27
N ILE A 93 21.47 9.14 -6.01
CA ILE A 93 21.23 8.60 -4.66
C ILE A 93 22.46 8.81 -3.78
N VAL A 94 23.67 8.49 -4.27
CA VAL A 94 24.93 8.67 -3.53
C VAL A 94 25.13 10.14 -3.15
N HIS A 95 24.95 11.05 -4.11
CA HIS A 95 25.06 12.49 -3.87
C HIS A 95 23.99 12.99 -2.88
N GLY A 96 22.77 12.48 -2.94
CA GLY A 96 21.70 12.79 -1.99
C GLY A 96 22.11 12.44 -0.55
N ILE A 97 22.62 11.23 -0.33
CA ILE A 97 23.09 10.79 0.99
C ILE A 97 24.25 11.66 1.47
N SER A 98 25.23 11.95 0.61
CA SER A 98 26.36 12.84 0.97
C SER A 98 25.91 14.27 1.30
N ALA A 99 24.77 14.71 0.76
CA ALA A 99 24.15 16.01 1.06
C ALA A 99 23.23 15.97 2.30
N GLY A 100 23.08 14.82 2.96
CA GLY A 100 22.31 14.67 4.19
C GLY A 100 20.89 14.12 4.01
N SER A 101 20.48 13.73 2.80
CA SER A 101 19.19 13.04 2.61
C SER A 101 19.21 11.64 3.23
N SER A 102 18.10 11.28 3.87
CA SER A 102 17.87 9.94 4.37
C SER A 102 17.49 8.97 3.23
N GLN A 103 17.66 7.66 3.49
CA GLN A 103 17.23 6.61 2.56
C GLN A 103 15.72 6.69 2.27
N ILE A 104 14.89 6.97 3.28
CA ILE A 104 13.43 7.05 3.14
C ILE A 104 13.00 8.21 2.24
N GLU A 105 13.66 9.37 2.37
CA GLU A 105 13.39 10.52 1.51
C GLU A 105 13.69 10.19 0.05
N LEU A 106 14.84 9.56 -0.22
CA LEU A 106 15.24 9.19 -1.58
C LEU A 106 14.34 8.12 -2.19
N ILE A 107 13.91 7.13 -1.40
CA ILE A 107 12.91 6.13 -1.83
C ILE A 107 11.61 6.81 -2.21
N SER A 108 11.09 7.69 -1.35
CA SER A 108 9.82 8.40 -1.58
C SER A 108 9.91 9.31 -2.80
N GLU A 109 11.03 10.00 -2.99
CA GLU A 109 11.27 10.84 -4.17
C GLU A 109 11.25 10.01 -5.47
N LEU A 110 11.98 8.90 -5.53
CA LEU A 110 12.01 8.05 -6.72
C LEU A 110 10.66 7.40 -7.02
N ILE A 111 9.92 6.98 -5.99
CA ILE A 111 8.56 6.45 -6.15
C ILE A 111 7.63 7.52 -6.72
N ASN A 112 7.68 8.76 -6.24
CA ASN A 112 6.89 9.87 -6.79
C ASN A 112 7.25 10.19 -8.25
N VAL A 113 8.53 10.09 -8.61
CA VAL A 113 8.95 10.24 -10.01
C VAL A 113 8.35 9.11 -10.85
N LEU A 114 8.45 7.85 -10.42
CA LEU A 114 7.88 6.71 -11.14
C LEU A 114 6.35 6.79 -11.25
N SER A 115 5.65 7.24 -10.20
CA SER A 115 4.19 7.33 -10.19
C SER A 115 3.63 8.39 -11.14
N SER A 116 4.41 9.44 -11.43
CA SER A 116 4.03 10.55 -12.31
C SER A 116 4.57 10.43 -13.73
N THR A 117 5.58 9.58 -13.96
CA THR A 117 6.20 9.39 -15.28
C THR A 117 5.31 8.53 -16.20
N SER A 118 5.27 8.86 -17.50
CA SER A 118 4.50 8.10 -18.48
C SER A 118 5.14 6.74 -18.79
N THR A 119 4.33 5.69 -18.94
CA THR A 119 4.79 4.40 -19.49
C THR A 119 5.30 4.49 -20.93
N SER A 120 5.00 5.60 -21.63
CA SER A 120 5.50 5.87 -22.99
C SER A 120 6.84 6.60 -23.01
N ASP A 121 7.40 6.93 -21.84
CA ASP A 121 8.71 7.59 -21.75
C ASP A 121 9.82 6.68 -22.34
N PRO A 122 10.69 7.19 -23.22
CA PRO A 122 11.70 6.37 -23.90
C PRO A 122 12.82 5.88 -22.97
N ASN A 123 13.05 6.55 -21.84
CA ASN A 123 14.12 6.25 -20.88
C ASN A 123 13.61 5.44 -19.69
N TRP A 124 12.40 5.74 -19.24
CA TRP A 124 11.84 5.30 -17.97
C TRP A 124 10.57 4.46 -18.12
N GLY A 125 9.91 4.50 -19.29
CA GLY A 125 8.60 3.87 -19.50
C GLY A 125 8.58 2.38 -19.21
N GLY A 126 9.69 1.67 -19.48
CA GLY A 126 9.85 0.26 -19.13
C GLY A 126 9.91 0.01 -17.62
N ALA A 127 10.56 0.88 -16.86
CA ALA A 127 10.61 0.79 -15.39
C ALA A 127 9.27 1.19 -14.76
N VAL A 128 8.63 2.25 -15.27
CA VAL A 128 7.29 2.67 -14.84
C VAL A 128 6.28 1.54 -15.06
N LEU A 129 6.29 0.90 -16.23
CA LEU A 129 5.40 -0.24 -16.50
C LEU A 129 5.65 -1.39 -15.52
N HIS A 130 6.91 -1.69 -15.20
CA HIS A 130 7.25 -2.73 -14.22
C HIS A 130 6.73 -2.39 -12.82
N TYR A 131 6.95 -1.16 -12.35
CA TYR A 131 6.43 -0.65 -11.09
C TYR A 131 4.90 -0.75 -11.02
N ASN A 132 4.20 -0.33 -12.09
CA ASN A 132 2.74 -0.41 -12.17
C ASN A 132 2.24 -1.86 -12.16
N ILE A 133 2.90 -2.79 -12.87
CA ILE A 133 2.57 -4.22 -12.85
C ILE A 133 2.72 -4.79 -11.44
N TYR A 134 3.83 -4.49 -10.77
CA TYR A 134 4.09 -4.97 -9.41
C TYR A 134 2.99 -4.52 -8.44
N ASN A 135 2.67 -3.22 -8.46
CA ASN A 135 1.67 -2.64 -7.59
C ASN A 135 0.25 -3.15 -7.88
N ALA A 136 -0.14 -3.23 -9.16
CA ALA A 136 -1.43 -3.78 -9.56
C ALA A 136 -1.57 -5.25 -9.13
N THR A 137 -0.49 -6.05 -9.31
CA THR A 137 -0.45 -7.45 -8.86
C THR A 137 -0.66 -7.55 -7.35
N LYS A 138 0.01 -6.70 -6.56
CA LYS A 138 -0.12 -6.66 -5.10
C LYS A 138 -1.57 -6.41 -4.68
N ILE A 139 -2.21 -5.34 -5.17
CA ILE A 139 -3.60 -5.03 -4.78
C ILE A 139 -4.61 -6.06 -5.28
N VAL A 140 -4.42 -6.64 -6.47
CA VAL A 140 -5.31 -7.66 -7.02
C VAL A 140 -5.20 -8.95 -6.20
N ASN A 141 -4.00 -9.32 -5.75
CA ASN A 141 -3.83 -10.43 -4.83
C ASN A 141 -4.51 -10.18 -3.48
N HIS A 142 -4.43 -8.96 -2.94
CA HIS A 142 -5.11 -8.63 -1.69
C HIS A 142 -6.63 -8.65 -1.81
N LEU A 143 -7.17 -8.17 -2.93
CA LEU A 143 -8.61 -8.12 -3.18
C LEU A 143 -9.20 -9.51 -3.45
N LEU A 144 -8.53 -10.29 -4.31
CA LEU A 144 -9.11 -11.52 -4.86
C LEU A 144 -8.62 -12.79 -4.16
N GLY A 145 -7.47 -12.75 -3.48
CA GLY A 145 -6.93 -13.91 -2.75
C GLY A 145 -6.95 -15.17 -3.61
N ASP A 146 -7.35 -16.31 -3.04
CA ASP A 146 -7.48 -17.57 -3.78
C ASP A 146 -8.87 -17.78 -4.41
N THR A 147 -9.74 -16.76 -4.36
CA THR A 147 -11.06 -16.83 -5.00
C THR A 147 -10.99 -16.73 -6.54
N PHE A 148 -9.84 -16.31 -7.07
CA PHE A 148 -9.54 -16.20 -8.50
C PHE A 148 -8.28 -17.01 -8.84
N THR A 149 -8.28 -17.63 -10.02
CA THR A 149 -7.06 -18.23 -10.60
C THR A 149 -6.06 -17.15 -11.01
N ALA A 150 -4.81 -17.55 -11.22
CA ALA A 150 -3.76 -16.63 -11.69
C ALA A 150 -4.14 -15.97 -13.03
N GLU A 151 -4.72 -16.72 -13.96
CA GLU A 151 -5.15 -16.22 -15.26
C GLU A 151 -6.24 -15.15 -15.13
N ASN A 152 -7.23 -15.40 -14.27
CA ASN A 152 -8.31 -14.42 -14.06
C ASN A 152 -7.79 -13.16 -13.33
N LYS A 153 -6.81 -13.29 -12.43
CA LYS A 153 -6.14 -12.13 -11.83
C LYS A 153 -5.40 -11.31 -12.88
N THR A 154 -4.73 -11.96 -13.84
CA THR A 154 -4.04 -11.28 -14.94
C THR A 154 -4.99 -10.39 -15.73
N VAL A 155 -6.22 -10.84 -16.01
CA VAL A 155 -7.23 -10.01 -16.71
C VAL A 155 -7.55 -8.72 -15.93
N VAL A 156 -7.68 -8.80 -14.61
CA VAL A 156 -7.95 -7.63 -13.77
C VAL A 156 -6.73 -6.69 -13.72
N ILE A 157 -5.52 -7.25 -13.63
CA ILE A 157 -4.27 -6.49 -13.68
C ILE A 157 -4.15 -5.75 -15.02
N GLU A 158 -4.41 -6.42 -16.14
CA GLU A 158 -4.38 -5.81 -17.48
C GLU A 158 -5.42 -4.69 -17.63
N PHE A 159 -6.62 -4.87 -17.05
CA PHE A 159 -7.62 -3.81 -17.00
C PHE A 159 -7.11 -2.58 -16.24
N ILE A 160 -6.54 -2.76 -15.04
CA ILE A 160 -5.95 -1.68 -14.24
C ILE A 160 -4.87 -0.93 -15.03
N LEU A 161 -3.94 -1.65 -15.65
CA LEU A 161 -2.86 -1.06 -16.44
C LEU A 161 -3.39 -0.29 -17.66
N THR A 162 -4.44 -0.80 -18.30
CA THR A 162 -5.09 -0.14 -19.43
C THR A 162 -5.73 1.18 -19.00
N GLN A 163 -6.42 1.21 -17.86
CA GLN A 163 -7.01 2.43 -17.32
C GLN A 163 -5.92 3.45 -16.93
N MET A 164 -4.82 2.99 -16.33
CA MET A 164 -3.68 3.86 -16.00
C MET A 164 -3.04 4.47 -17.24
N LYS A 165 -2.87 3.67 -18.30
CA LYS A 165 -2.39 4.17 -19.60
C LYS A 165 -3.35 5.20 -20.23
N ALA A 166 -4.64 5.11 -19.91
CA ALA A 166 -5.66 6.09 -20.32
C ALA A 166 -5.71 7.33 -19.42
N GLY A 167 -4.80 7.47 -18.44
CA GLY A 167 -4.65 8.65 -17.59
C GLY A 167 -5.28 8.53 -16.20
N LYS A 168 -5.80 7.35 -15.81
CA LYS A 168 -6.24 7.10 -14.43
C LYS A 168 -5.05 6.97 -13.48
N THR A 169 -5.17 7.56 -12.30
CA THR A 169 -4.20 7.38 -11.23
C THR A 169 -4.30 5.99 -10.63
N PHE A 170 -3.25 5.53 -9.96
CA PHE A 170 -3.28 4.25 -9.27
C PHE A 170 -4.26 4.28 -8.07
N GLY A 171 -4.35 5.42 -7.38
CA GLY A 171 -5.35 5.67 -6.33
C GLY A 171 -6.79 5.53 -6.81
N GLU A 172 -7.12 6.05 -8.01
CA GLU A 172 -8.43 5.81 -8.65
C GLU A 172 -8.67 4.32 -8.89
N MET A 173 -7.66 3.58 -9.37
CA MET A 173 -7.80 2.14 -9.64
C MET A 173 -7.92 1.29 -8.37
N ILE A 174 -7.29 1.69 -7.27
CA ILE A 174 -7.50 1.07 -5.95
C ILE A 174 -8.95 1.25 -5.51
N VAL A 175 -9.47 2.48 -5.58
CA VAL A 175 -10.85 2.78 -5.18
C VAL A 175 -11.86 2.09 -6.10
N TRP A 176 -11.57 1.98 -7.40
CA TRP A 176 -12.36 1.20 -8.34
C TRP A 176 -12.42 -0.29 -7.95
N GLY A 177 -11.28 -0.89 -7.59
CA GLY A 177 -11.22 -2.30 -7.15
C GLY A 177 -12.07 -2.55 -5.90
N ILE A 178 -12.00 -1.63 -4.93
CA ILE A 178 -12.84 -1.67 -3.71
C ILE A 178 -14.32 -1.60 -4.08
N LYS A 179 -14.73 -0.58 -4.85
CA LYS A 179 -16.13 -0.39 -5.25
C LYS A 179 -16.67 -1.60 -6.02
N THR A 180 -15.85 -2.19 -6.88
CA THR A 180 -16.21 -3.39 -7.65
C THR A 180 -16.62 -4.54 -6.73
N LEU A 181 -15.88 -4.81 -5.64
CA LEU A 181 -16.23 -5.87 -4.69
C LEU A 181 -17.38 -5.48 -3.76
N VAL A 182 -17.52 -4.20 -3.41
CA VAL A 182 -18.60 -3.72 -2.55
C VAL A 182 -19.96 -3.75 -3.25
N ASP A 183 -19.99 -3.46 -4.55
CA ASP A 183 -21.25 -3.31 -5.31
C ASP A 183 -21.71 -4.61 -5.98
N VAL A 184 -20.87 -5.65 -6.02
CA VAL A 184 -21.20 -6.90 -6.72
C VAL A 184 -22.10 -7.79 -5.87
N ASP A 185 -23.05 -8.44 -6.55
CA ASP A 185 -23.91 -9.43 -5.92
C ASP A 185 -23.09 -10.61 -5.36
N HIS A 186 -23.35 -10.98 -4.12
CA HIS A 186 -22.74 -12.11 -3.41
C HIS A 186 -23.06 -13.48 -4.02
N ASP A 187 -24.10 -13.57 -4.84
CA ASP A 187 -24.44 -14.77 -5.63
C ASP A 187 -23.85 -14.72 -7.05
N ASN A 188 -23.08 -13.68 -7.40
CA ASN A 188 -22.37 -13.63 -8.67
C ASN A 188 -21.40 -14.82 -8.77
N PRO A 189 -21.46 -15.63 -9.85
CA PRO A 189 -20.68 -16.87 -9.96
C PRO A 189 -19.17 -16.64 -10.12
N VAL A 190 -18.74 -15.43 -10.46
CA VAL A 190 -17.33 -15.07 -10.66
C VAL A 190 -16.81 -14.27 -9.47
N TRP A 191 -17.55 -13.25 -9.05
CA TRP A 191 -17.09 -12.26 -8.07
C TRP A 191 -17.67 -12.45 -6.67
N GLY A 192 -18.74 -13.23 -6.51
CA GLY A 192 -19.48 -13.33 -5.26
C GLY A 192 -18.63 -13.85 -4.10
N ASN A 193 -17.74 -14.82 -4.35
CA ASN A 193 -16.80 -15.30 -3.32
C ASN A 193 -15.73 -14.26 -2.95
N ALA A 194 -15.22 -13.49 -3.91
CA ALA A 194 -14.27 -12.41 -3.63
C ALA A 194 -14.92 -11.31 -2.78
N ALA A 195 -16.16 -10.95 -3.11
CA ALA A 195 -16.95 -9.97 -2.37
C ALA A 195 -17.23 -10.43 -0.93
N LYS A 196 -17.73 -11.66 -0.76
CA LYS A 196 -17.93 -12.29 0.57
C LYS A 196 -16.64 -12.29 1.39
N MET A 197 -15.53 -12.71 0.79
CA MET A 197 -14.22 -12.72 1.48
C MET A 197 -13.80 -11.30 1.89
N PHE A 198 -13.97 -10.32 1.01
CA PHE A 198 -13.62 -8.93 1.28
C PHE A 198 -14.47 -8.35 2.43
N ASP A 199 -15.79 -8.56 2.41
CA ASP A 199 -16.70 -8.14 3.46
C ASP A 199 -16.38 -8.79 4.81
N ASN A 200 -16.14 -10.11 4.82
CA ASN A 200 -15.75 -10.83 6.04
C ASN A 200 -14.44 -10.26 6.61
N ARG A 201 -13.47 -9.90 5.77
CA ARG A 201 -12.21 -9.26 6.19
C ARG A 201 -12.42 -7.84 6.70
N VAL A 202 -13.33 -7.07 6.12
CA VAL A 202 -13.74 -5.76 6.63
C VAL A 202 -14.40 -5.88 8.00
N GLU A 203 -15.23 -6.90 8.22
CA GLU A 203 -15.87 -7.14 9.51
C GLU A 203 -14.85 -7.49 10.60
N VAL A 204 -13.94 -8.43 10.33
CA VAL A 204 -12.85 -8.79 11.25
C VAL A 204 -11.95 -7.58 11.53
N SER A 205 -11.63 -6.80 10.50
CA SER A 205 -10.83 -5.57 10.64
C SER A 205 -11.55 -4.54 11.51
N ARG A 206 -12.86 -4.35 11.35
CA ARG A 206 -13.66 -3.47 12.23
C ARG A 206 -13.62 -3.95 13.67
N TYR A 207 -13.81 -5.24 13.90
CA TYR A 207 -13.76 -5.80 15.25
C TYR A 207 -12.43 -5.47 15.93
N TYR A 208 -11.31 -5.70 15.24
CA TYR A 208 -9.99 -5.36 15.75
C TYR A 208 -9.79 -3.85 15.99
N SER A 209 -10.06 -3.03 14.97
CA SER A 209 -9.69 -1.61 14.99
C SER A 209 -10.63 -0.75 15.83
N VAL A 210 -11.93 -1.06 15.82
CA VAL A 210 -13.00 -0.25 16.43
C VAL A 210 -13.45 -0.85 17.75
N ASP A 211 -13.95 -2.08 17.73
CA ASP A 211 -14.57 -2.69 18.92
C ASP A 211 -13.52 -2.97 20.00
N LYS A 212 -12.33 -3.38 19.55
CA LYS A 212 -11.20 -3.71 20.41
C LYS A 212 -10.18 -2.59 20.58
N ALA A 213 -10.28 -1.51 19.80
CA ALA A 213 -9.31 -0.42 19.77
C ALA A 213 -7.85 -0.93 19.70
N GLY A 214 -7.59 -1.92 18.84
CA GLY A 214 -6.32 -2.63 18.75
C GLY A 214 -5.10 -1.69 18.65
N VAL A 215 -4.04 -2.01 19.39
CA VAL A 215 -2.84 -1.16 19.55
C VAL A 215 -1.60 -1.71 18.87
N ALA A 216 -1.69 -2.87 18.21
CA ALA A 216 -0.53 -3.45 17.55
C ALA A 216 -0.12 -2.55 16.38
N THR A 217 1.18 -2.37 16.24
CA THR A 217 1.79 -1.64 15.13
C THR A 217 2.64 -2.55 14.26
N ASP A 218 2.92 -3.79 14.65
CA ASP A 218 3.71 -4.72 13.83
C ASP A 218 2.89 -5.22 12.63
N LEU A 219 3.40 -5.00 11.40
CA LEU A 219 2.68 -5.36 10.18
C LEU A 219 2.36 -6.85 10.10
N ALA A 220 3.31 -7.72 10.49
CA ALA A 220 3.11 -9.17 10.43
C ALA A 220 2.00 -9.63 11.38
N THR A 221 1.97 -9.07 12.59
CA THR A 221 0.89 -9.30 13.56
C THR A 221 -0.45 -8.83 13.01
N LEU A 222 -0.50 -7.65 12.40
CA LEU A 222 -1.73 -7.09 11.85
C LEU A 222 -2.23 -7.89 10.62
N GLN A 223 -1.33 -8.40 9.76
CA GLN A 223 -1.69 -9.26 8.62
C GLN A 223 -2.19 -10.63 9.08
N ARG A 224 -1.61 -11.17 10.17
CA ARG A 224 -2.01 -12.46 10.74
C ARG A 224 -3.48 -12.49 11.16
N ILE A 225 -4.02 -11.35 11.62
CA ILE A 225 -5.44 -11.19 11.98
C ILE A 225 -6.36 -11.64 10.84
N LEU A 226 -5.95 -11.46 9.58
CA LEU A 226 -6.78 -11.70 8.41
C LEU A 226 -6.42 -12.97 7.64
N SER A 227 -5.31 -13.62 8.00
CA SER A 227 -4.71 -14.73 7.23
C SER A 227 -5.63 -15.95 7.02
N GLY A 228 -6.61 -16.16 7.90
CA GLY A 228 -7.58 -17.26 7.82
C GLY A 228 -9.00 -16.86 7.42
N VAL A 229 -9.24 -15.59 7.11
CA VAL A 229 -10.59 -15.09 6.81
C VAL A 229 -10.90 -15.33 5.33
N THR A 230 -11.95 -16.10 5.06
CA THR A 230 -12.35 -16.55 3.72
C THR A 230 -13.77 -16.09 3.38
N ALA A 231 -14.33 -16.53 2.25
CA ALA A 231 -15.73 -16.33 1.89
C ALA A 231 -16.73 -17.05 2.83
N ASN A 232 -16.27 -18.05 3.61
CA ASN A 232 -17.11 -18.70 4.62
C ASN A 232 -17.27 -17.76 5.84
N PRO A 233 -18.51 -17.32 6.18
CA PRO A 233 -18.74 -16.43 7.33
C PRO A 233 -18.29 -17.02 8.67
N GLU A 234 -18.23 -18.35 8.83
CA GLU A 234 -17.73 -18.98 10.07
C GLU A 234 -16.27 -18.60 10.38
N THR A 235 -15.48 -18.24 9.37
CA THR A 235 -14.09 -17.80 9.57
C THR A 235 -13.99 -16.45 10.29
N ILE A 236 -15.06 -15.65 10.31
CA ILE A 236 -15.13 -14.40 11.06
C ILE A 236 -15.00 -14.69 12.57
N ASP A 237 -15.78 -15.62 13.09
CA ASP A 237 -15.80 -15.92 14.52
C ASP A 237 -14.47 -16.51 14.99
N VAL A 238 -13.85 -17.35 14.15
CA VAL A 238 -12.50 -17.87 14.39
C VAL A 238 -11.49 -16.73 14.50
N ALA A 239 -11.51 -15.78 13.56
CA ALA A 239 -10.60 -14.65 13.58
C ALA A 239 -10.84 -13.70 14.77
N LYS A 240 -12.10 -13.44 15.13
CA LYS A 240 -12.46 -12.65 16.33
C LYS A 240 -11.94 -13.30 17.62
N ALA A 241 -12.08 -14.63 17.75
CA ALA A 241 -11.54 -15.36 18.88
C ALA A 241 -10.01 -15.31 18.96
N GLU A 242 -9.30 -15.32 17.82
CA GLU A 242 -7.84 -15.11 17.79
C GLU A 242 -7.46 -13.68 18.18
N ILE A 243 -8.21 -12.67 17.75
CA ILE A 243 -8.01 -11.27 18.17
C ILE A 243 -8.14 -11.14 19.70
N ASP A 244 -9.14 -11.76 20.30
CA ASP A 244 -9.33 -11.73 21.76
C ASP A 244 -8.09 -12.25 22.50
N LYS A 245 -7.52 -13.38 22.04
CA LYS A 245 -6.29 -13.96 22.61
C LYS A 245 -5.07 -13.04 22.44
N LEU A 246 -5.00 -12.24 21.38
CA LEU A 246 -3.87 -11.31 21.17
C LEU A 246 -3.90 -10.17 22.18
N GLN A 247 -5.07 -9.67 22.54
CA GLN A 247 -5.21 -8.61 23.53
C GLN A 247 -4.87 -9.10 24.93
N ASP A 248 -5.27 -10.32 25.27
CA ASP A 248 -4.91 -10.96 26.55
C ASP A 248 -3.39 -11.14 26.70
N ASN A 249 -2.69 -11.36 25.59
CA ASN A 249 -1.23 -11.54 25.55
C ASN A 249 -0.44 -10.23 25.34
N SER A 250 -1.10 -9.09 25.12
CA SER A 250 -0.44 -7.80 24.83
C SER A 250 0.40 -7.23 25.98
N CYS A 251 0.41 -7.87 27.16
CA CYS A 251 1.39 -7.63 28.22
C CYS A 251 2.79 -8.22 27.92
N MET A 252 2.96 -9.01 26.86
CA MET A 252 4.25 -9.56 26.42
C MET A 252 4.56 -9.08 25.00
N ARG A 253 5.27 -7.95 24.92
CA ARG A 253 5.68 -7.30 23.67
C ARG A 253 6.72 -8.17 22.94
N ILE A 254 6.34 -8.77 21.80
CA ILE A 254 7.32 -9.29 20.84
C ILE A 254 7.85 -8.09 20.05
N GLN A 255 9.15 -7.81 20.17
CA GLN A 255 9.83 -6.83 19.33
C GLN A 255 9.96 -7.42 17.92
N HIS A 256 9.08 -6.99 17.02
CA HIS A 256 9.32 -7.08 15.58
C HIS A 256 9.63 -5.68 15.05
N ASN A 257 10.72 -5.56 14.30
CA ASN A 257 11.32 -4.28 13.88
C ASN A 257 10.55 -3.57 12.75
N ASN A 258 9.30 -3.97 12.45
CA ASN A 258 8.52 -3.48 11.31
C ASN A 258 7.25 -2.79 11.79
N GLU A 259 7.40 -1.61 12.39
CA GLU A 259 6.26 -0.81 12.84
C GLU A 259 5.51 -0.21 11.62
N PHE A 260 4.29 -0.67 11.39
CA PHE A 260 3.28 -0.13 10.49
C PHE A 260 2.73 1.21 11.03
N ARG A 261 3.59 2.24 11.05
CA ARG A 261 3.26 3.60 11.51
C ARG A 261 2.84 4.50 10.36
N LEU A 262 1.64 4.23 9.85
CA LEU A 262 1.08 4.98 8.73
C LEU A 262 0.93 6.48 9.02
N ASP A 263 0.73 6.84 10.30
CA ASP A 263 0.66 8.22 10.78
C ASP A 263 1.96 8.99 10.56
N GLU A 264 3.11 8.36 10.82
CA GLU A 264 4.42 9.01 10.62
C GLU A 264 4.75 9.15 9.15
N VAL A 265 4.45 8.12 8.36
CA VAL A 265 4.66 8.11 6.92
C VAL A 265 3.86 9.21 6.24
N LEU A 266 2.59 9.37 6.59
CA LEU A 266 1.74 10.42 6.03
C LEU A 266 2.16 11.83 6.47
N ARG A 267 2.69 12.00 7.69
CA ARG A 267 3.25 13.28 8.13
C ARG A 267 4.47 13.68 7.30
N ASN A 268 5.38 12.73 7.05
CA ASN A 268 6.60 12.98 6.29
C ASN A 268 6.31 13.34 4.83
N MET A 269 5.30 12.70 4.22
CA MET A 269 4.86 13.05 2.86
C MET A 269 4.36 14.48 2.72
N ASN A 270 3.61 14.98 3.70
CA ASN A 270 3.09 16.36 3.64
C ASN A 270 4.20 17.41 3.84
N GLN A 271 5.32 17.07 4.46
CA GLN A 271 6.48 17.97 4.57
C GLN A 271 7.31 18.02 3.28
N ASN A 272 7.34 16.93 2.51
CA ASN A 272 8.09 16.87 1.25
C ASN A 272 7.46 17.66 0.10
N VAL A 273 6.18 18.03 0.18
CA VAL A 273 5.53 18.91 -0.83
C VAL A 273 6.14 20.33 -0.82
N LEU A 274 6.81 20.74 0.26
CA LEU A 274 7.48 22.05 0.36
C LEU A 274 8.88 22.09 -0.30
N SER A 275 9.39 20.99 -0.87
CA SER A 275 10.69 20.95 -1.55
C SER A 275 10.62 20.82 -3.08
N ALA A 276 9.48 21.18 -3.69
CA ALA A 276 9.21 21.20 -5.14
C ALA A 276 10.07 22.18 -5.98
N ALA A 277 11.31 22.48 -5.55
CA ALA A 277 12.28 23.32 -6.23
C ALA A 277 13.41 22.51 -6.91
N LYS A 278 13.12 21.31 -7.41
CA LYS A 278 14.11 20.46 -8.13
C LYS A 278 13.59 19.88 -9.46
N GLU A 279 12.75 20.62 -10.18
CA GLU A 279 12.22 20.27 -11.52
C GLU A 279 13.26 20.25 -12.67
N GLN A 280 14.54 19.97 -12.42
CA GLN A 280 15.57 19.96 -13.49
C GLN A 280 16.45 18.70 -13.55
N LYS A 281 16.16 17.64 -12.80
CA LYS A 281 17.14 16.53 -12.67
C LYS A 281 16.88 15.26 -13.48
N PHE A 282 15.77 15.16 -14.21
CA PHE A 282 15.44 13.96 -14.98
C PHE A 282 14.97 14.22 -16.43
N ALA A 283 15.24 15.42 -16.98
CA ALA A 283 15.03 15.75 -18.39
C ALA A 283 16.22 15.33 -19.27
#